data_AF-A0A358PEF9-F1
#
_entry.id   AF-A0A358PEF9-F1
#
_cell.length_a   1.000
_cell.length_b   1.000
_cell.length_c   1.000
_cell.angle_alpha   90.00
_cell.angle_beta   90.00
_cell.angle_gamma   90.00
#
_symmetry.space_group_name_H-M   'P 1'
#
loop_
_entity.id
_entity.type
_entity.pdbx_description
1 polymer ?
#
loop_
_entity_poly.entity_id
_entity_poly.type
_entity_poly.pdbx_seq_one_letter_code
_entity_poly.pdbx_strand_id
1 'polypeptide(L)'
;WHYPFENKEEFERRFPADYISEAVDQTRGWFYTLSALSTILFDKPAFKNCIVLGLVCDKDGKKMSKHVGNVVAPADVLTKQGADAVR
;
A
#
# COMPACT_ATOMS: atom_id res chain seq x y z
N TRP A 1 -1.01 7.40 15.27
CA TRP A 1 -1.03 8.43 16.33
C TRP A 1 -2.45 8.62 16.76
N HIS A 2 -2.76 8.50 18.06
CA HIS A 2 -4.11 8.65 18.62
C HIS A 2 -4.53 10.14 18.67
N TYR A 3 -4.33 10.84 17.55
CA TYR A 3 -4.65 12.25 17.38
C TYR A 3 -6.18 12.43 17.42
N PRO A 4 -6.71 13.49 18.06
CA PRO A 4 -6.00 14.60 18.69
C PRO A 4 -5.72 14.42 20.19
N PHE A 5 -6.11 13.29 20.79
CA PHE A 5 -6.05 13.07 22.24
C PHE A 5 -4.62 12.93 22.76
N GLU A 6 -3.73 12.32 21.96
CA GLU A 6 -2.34 12.06 22.32
C GLU A 6 -1.40 12.21 21.12
N ASN A 7 -0.11 12.43 21.38
CA ASN A 7 0.98 12.47 20.38
C ASN A 7 0.82 13.53 19.28
N LYS A 8 0.31 14.71 19.65
CA LYS A 8 0.06 15.81 18.71
C LYS A 8 1.31 16.23 17.93
N GLU A 9 2.41 16.51 18.62
CA GLU A 9 3.66 16.96 18.00
C GLU A 9 4.20 15.95 16.99
N GLU A 10 4.11 14.66 17.31
CA GLU A 10 4.62 13.61 16.45
C GLU A 10 3.73 13.37 15.22
N PHE A 11 2.41 13.56 15.34
CA PHE A 11 1.52 13.63 14.18
C PHE A 11 1.87 14.83 13.29
N GLU A 12 1.97 16.03 13.85
CA GLU A 12 2.26 17.26 13.10
C GLU A 12 3.64 17.21 12.41
N ARG A 13 4.62 16.53 13.02
CA ARG A 13 5.95 16.34 12.44
C ARG A 13 5.99 15.36 11.27
N ARG A 14 5.13 14.33 11.28
CA ARG A 14 5.13 13.25 10.26
C ARG A 14 4.05 13.39 9.20
N PHE A 15 3.05 14.22 9.44
CA PHE A 15 2.00 14.52 8.49
C PHE A 15 2.35 15.79 7.69
N PRO A 16 2.31 15.75 6.34
CA PRO A 16 1.91 14.62 5.49
C PRO A 16 3.05 13.61 5.26
N ALA A 17 2.68 12.35 5.00
CA ALA A 17 3.65 11.28 4.77
C ALA A 17 4.50 11.54 3.50
N ASP A 18 5.79 11.24 3.52
CA ASP A 18 6.64 11.48 2.35
C ASP A 18 6.38 10.49 1.20
N TYR A 19 5.99 9.25 1.52
CA TYR A 19 5.84 8.17 0.56
C TYR A 19 4.81 7.13 1.01
N ILE A 20 4.03 6.62 0.05
CA ILE A 20 3.22 5.41 0.17
C ILE A 20 3.38 4.54 -1.09
N SER A 21 3.09 3.25 -1.00
CA SER A 21 3.07 2.36 -2.16
C SER A 21 2.11 1.20 -1.96
N GLU A 22 1.17 1.07 -2.88
CA GLU A 22 0.20 -0.03 -2.90
C GLU A 22 -0.20 -0.37 -4.35
N ALA A 23 -0.97 -1.44 -4.51
CA ALA A 23 -1.45 -1.88 -5.82
C ALA A 23 -2.53 -0.94 -6.42
N VAL A 24 -2.68 -0.99 -7.75
CA VAL A 24 -3.58 -0.13 -8.55
C VAL A 24 -5.04 -0.13 -8.10
N ASP A 25 -5.53 -1.20 -7.48
CA ASP A 25 -6.88 -1.27 -6.93
C ASP A 25 -7.13 -0.25 -5.81
N GLN A 26 -6.08 0.23 -5.13
CA GLN A 26 -6.19 1.24 -4.08
C GLN A 26 -6.56 2.64 -4.59
N THR A 27 -6.50 2.89 -5.90
CA THR A 27 -7.01 4.13 -6.52
C THR A 27 -8.50 4.35 -6.27
N ARG A 28 -9.27 3.27 -6.08
CA ARG A 28 -10.70 3.31 -5.73
C ARG A 28 -10.96 2.97 -4.26
N GLY A 29 -9.91 2.83 -3.46
CA GLY A 29 -9.94 2.45 -2.06
C GLY A 29 -9.13 3.42 -1.23
N TRP A 30 -8.01 2.93 -0.68
CA TRP A 30 -7.23 3.63 0.33
C TRP A 30 -6.70 5.00 -0.11
N PHE A 31 -6.27 5.16 -1.37
CA PHE A 31 -5.79 6.46 -1.85
C PHE A 31 -6.89 7.51 -1.83
N TYR A 32 -8.09 7.14 -2.27
CA TYR A 32 -9.24 8.04 -2.29
C TYR A 32 -9.63 8.48 -0.87
N THR A 33 -9.74 7.54 0.07
CA THR A 33 -10.15 7.87 1.44
C THR A 33 -9.09 8.68 2.17
N LEU A 34 -7.80 8.38 1.98
CA LEU A 34 -6.71 9.21 2.49
C LEU A 34 -6.80 10.65 1.98
N SER A 35 -6.89 10.83 0.65
CA SER A 35 -6.99 12.15 0.05
C SER A 35 -8.23 12.90 0.53
N ALA A 36 -9.40 12.26 0.53
CA ALA A 36 -10.65 12.90 0.93
C ALA A 36 -10.61 13.35 2.41
N LEU A 37 -10.23 12.46 3.33
CA LEU A 37 -10.18 12.79 4.76
C LEU A 37 -9.13 13.86 5.05
N SER A 38 -7.96 13.76 4.42
CA SER A 38 -6.87 14.72 4.62
C SER A 38 -7.23 16.12 4.16
N THR A 39 -7.88 16.24 2.99
CA THR A 39 -8.38 17.52 2.50
C THR A 39 -9.46 18.08 3.43
N ILE A 40 -10.44 17.27 3.82
CA ILE A 40 -11.57 17.73 4.65
C ILE A 40 -11.11 18.16 6.06
N LEU A 41 -10.21 17.40 6.68
CA LEU A 41 -9.82 17.63 8.08
C LEU A 41 -8.65 18.61 8.23
N PHE A 42 -7.76 18.69 7.24
CA PHE A 42 -6.49 19.41 7.38
C PHE A 42 -6.14 20.33 6.22
N ASP A 43 -6.92 20.34 5.14
CA ASP A 43 -6.64 21.09 3.90
C ASP A 43 -5.20 20.88 3.37
N LYS A 44 -4.75 19.63 3.44
CA LYS A 44 -3.39 19.19 3.05
C LYS A 44 -3.45 17.85 2.31
N PRO A 45 -2.48 17.55 1.43
CA PRO A 45 -2.36 16.21 0.85
C PRO A 45 -2.03 15.20 1.95
N ALA A 46 -2.53 13.95 1.84
CA ALA A 46 -2.25 12.91 2.83
C ALA A 46 -0.80 12.37 2.76
N PHE A 47 -0.23 12.41 1.56
CA PHE A 47 1.10 11.93 1.22
C PHE A 47 1.70 12.77 0.09
N LYS A 48 3.03 12.82 -0.02
CA LYS A 48 3.75 13.60 -1.05
C LYS A 48 4.06 12.78 -2.30
N ASN A 49 4.42 11.51 -2.14
CA ASN A 49 4.76 10.60 -3.25
C ASN A 49 3.98 9.28 -3.14
N CYS A 50 3.54 8.75 -4.27
CA CYS A 50 2.83 7.47 -4.34
C CYS A 50 3.37 6.64 -5.51
N ILE A 51 3.81 5.41 -5.24
CA ILE A 51 4.09 4.40 -6.26
C ILE A 51 2.90 3.45 -6.35
N VAL A 52 2.37 3.31 -7.56
CA VAL A 52 1.23 2.43 -7.84
C VAL A 52 1.74 1.18 -8.55
N LEU A 53 1.62 0.04 -7.87
CA LEU A 53 2.08 -1.24 -8.38
C LEU A 53 0.99 -1.92 -9.24
N GLY A 54 1.43 -2.69 -10.22
CA GLY A 54 0.56 -3.61 -10.96
C GLY A 54 0.12 -4.79 -10.09
N LEU A 55 -0.85 -5.56 -10.60
CA LEU A 55 -1.25 -6.82 -9.98
C LEU A 55 -0.32 -7.95 -10.44
N VAL A 56 0.10 -8.79 -9.51
CA VAL A 56 0.91 -9.97 -9.86
C VAL A 56 0.03 -11.01 -10.54
N CYS A 57 0.49 -11.48 -11.70
CA CYS A 57 -0.19 -12.50 -12.50
C CYS A 57 0.53 -13.84 -12.43
N ASP A 58 -0.19 -14.91 -12.75
CA ASP A 58 0.41 -16.22 -12.98
C ASP A 58 1.18 -16.26 -14.31
N LYS A 59 1.80 -17.41 -14.59
CA LYS A 59 2.60 -17.65 -15.81
C LYS A 59 1.82 -17.45 -17.13
N ASP A 60 0.50 -17.50 -17.10
CA ASP A 60 -0.39 -17.37 -18.25
C ASP A 60 -1.01 -15.96 -18.32
N GLY A 61 -0.56 -15.03 -17.46
CA GLY A 61 -1.02 -13.65 -17.40
C GLY A 61 -2.35 -13.44 -16.66
N LYS A 62 -2.91 -14.48 -16.02
CA LYS A 62 -4.14 -14.34 -15.25
C LYS A 62 -3.82 -13.80 -13.87
N LYS A 63 -4.67 -12.89 -13.36
CA LYS A 63 -4.57 -12.41 -11.98
C LYS A 63 -4.54 -13.60 -11.02
N MET A 64 -3.54 -13.62 -10.13
CA MET A 64 -3.48 -14.65 -9.10
C MET A 64 -4.63 -14.51 -8.09
N SER A 65 -5.26 -15.62 -7.74
CA SER A 65 -6.37 -15.70 -6.79
C SER A 65 -6.38 -17.01 -6.02
N LYS A 66 -6.53 -16.93 -4.69
CA LYS A 66 -6.64 -18.13 -3.84
C LYS A 66 -7.85 -18.99 -4.23
N HIS A 67 -8.94 -18.37 -4.68
CA HIS A 67 -10.14 -19.09 -5.10
C HIS A 67 -9.91 -19.89 -6.39
N VAL A 68 -9.14 -19.34 -7.34
CA VAL A 68 -8.79 -20.01 -8.59
C VAL A 68 -7.70 -21.07 -8.37
N GLY A 69 -6.93 -20.97 -7.28
CA GLY A 69 -5.85 -21.90 -6.95
C GLY A 69 -4.57 -21.68 -7.75
N ASN A 70 -4.45 -20.56 -8.47
CA ASN A 70 -3.29 -20.21 -9.30
C ASN A 70 -2.26 -19.32 -8.56
N VAL A 71 -2.29 -19.30 -7.22
CA VAL A 71 -1.36 -18.49 -6.42
C VAL A 71 -0.02 -19.20 -6.23
N VAL A 72 1.07 -18.44 -6.31
CA VAL A 72 2.38 -18.88 -5.82
C VAL A 72 2.53 -18.42 -4.37
N ALA A 73 2.79 -19.34 -3.45
CA ALA A 73 2.95 -19.01 -2.04
C ALA A 73 4.31 -18.32 -1.80
N PRO A 74 4.36 -17.14 -1.17
CA PRO A 74 5.63 -16.44 -0.91
C PRO A 74 6.65 -17.29 -0.13
N ALA A 75 6.18 -18.11 0.83
CA ALA A 75 7.04 -19.00 1.61
C ALA A 75 7.80 -20.00 0.72
N ASP A 76 7.12 -20.59 -0.27
CA ASP A 76 7.75 -21.54 -1.19
C ASP A 76 8.86 -20.87 -2.01
N VAL A 77 8.64 -19.62 -2.43
CA VAL A 77 9.63 -18.88 -3.22
C VAL A 77 10.84 -18.48 -2.37
N LEU A 78 10.59 -18.02 -1.14
CA LEU A 78 11.66 -17.67 -0.22
C LEU A 78 12.53 -18.87 0.13
N THR A 79 11.93 -20.05 0.35
CA THR A 79 12.69 -21.26 0.67
C THR A 79 13.48 -21.81 -0.52
N LYS A 80 12.93 -21.73 -1.75
CA LYS A 80 13.56 -22.32 -2.94
C LYS A 80 14.54 -21.38 -3.65
N GLN A 81 14.28 -20.08 -3.66
CA GLN A 81 15.08 -19.09 -4.41
C GLN A 81 15.73 -18.02 -3.52
N GLY A 82 15.33 -17.88 -2.26
CA GLY A 82 15.85 -16.84 -1.36
C GLY A 82 15.17 -15.48 -1.54
N ALA A 83 15.36 -14.60 -0.55
CA ALA A 83 14.73 -13.28 -0.56
C ALA A 83 15.25 -12.36 -1.67
N ASP A 84 16.54 -12.42 -1.98
CA ASP A 84 17.17 -11.53 -2.96
C ASP A 84 16.68 -11.79 -4.39
N ALA A 85 16.36 -13.03 -4.73
CA ALA A 85 15.82 -13.38 -6.05
C ALA A 85 14.36 -12.94 -6.24
N VAL A 86 13.62 -12.69 -5.14
CA VAL A 86 12.20 -12.30 -5.16
C VAL A 86 12.00 -10.79 -5.13
N ARG A 87 12.95 -10.05 -4.52
CA ARG A 87 12.91 -8.59 -4.41
C ARG A 87 13.18 -7.90 -5.74
#